data_AF-A0A2V9CMM7-F1
#
_entry.id   AF-A0A2V9CMM7-F1
#
_cell.length_a   1.000
_cell.length_b   1.000
_cell.length_c   1.000
_cell.angle_alpha   90.00
_cell.angle_beta   90.00
_cell.angle_gamma   90.00
#
_symmetry.space_group_name_H-M   'P 1'
#
loop_
_entity.id
_entity.type
_entity.pdbx_description
1 polymer ?
#
loop_
_entity_poly.entity_id
_entity_poly.type
_entity_poly.pdbx_seq_one_letter_code
_entity_poly.pdbx_strand_id
1 'polypeptide(L)'
;MPRLCVMKFGGTSVGDAACIARTAAIIQSAASKGSVVVVVSAMSGVTNRLIDAAHRAEAGEAEFTTKLVAELRNQHSKALDTLVRDSRRAAEVDKNLSHVLTELERLLQGTALLRELTPRALDAISGIGERLSTPLLAAALNELGVSSVPVSATDVIVTDPHHGRAEPLMDPTRERAEKCLRPLLKKGVVPVVTGFIGATLERVPTTLGRGGSDYSATILGAALGAQETVIWTDVDGVKTADP
;
A
#
# COMPACT_ATOMS: atom_id res chain seq x y z
N MET A 1 -24.68 -8.24 9.79
CA MET A 1 -23.82 -7.25 9.10
C MET A 1 -23.84 -7.55 7.60
N PRO A 2 -23.74 -6.55 6.72
CA PRO A 2 -23.54 -6.81 5.29
C PRO A 2 -22.32 -7.72 5.08
N ARG A 3 -22.33 -8.52 4.00
CA ARG A 3 -21.19 -9.39 3.63
C ARG A 3 -19.95 -8.51 3.46
N LEU A 4 -18.88 -8.84 4.18
CA LEU A 4 -17.58 -8.19 4.13
C LEU A 4 -16.66 -8.98 3.20
N CYS A 5 -16.08 -8.28 2.23
CA CYS A 5 -15.08 -8.82 1.31
C CYS A 5 -13.77 -8.02 1.46
N VAL A 6 -12.65 -8.72 1.53
CA VAL A 6 -11.32 -8.10 1.40
C VAL A 6 -10.81 -8.32 -0.02
N MET A 7 -10.50 -7.26 -0.74
CA MET A 7 -10.05 -7.33 -2.14
C MET A 7 -8.62 -6.85 -2.24
N LYS A 8 -7.70 -7.70 -2.71
CA LYS A 8 -6.31 -7.32 -2.95
C LYS A 8 -6.07 -7.03 -4.41
N PHE A 9 -5.36 -5.96 -4.72
CA PHE A 9 -4.89 -5.63 -6.07
C PHE A 9 -3.36 -5.58 -6.13
N GLY A 10 -2.78 -6.33 -7.09
CA GLY A 10 -1.33 -6.36 -7.32
C GLY A 10 -0.79 -5.14 -8.05
N GLY A 11 0.53 -5.04 -8.18
CA GLY A 11 1.18 -3.86 -8.76
C GLY A 11 0.84 -3.61 -10.23
N THR A 12 0.53 -4.66 -11.01
CA THR A 12 0.04 -4.54 -12.40
C THR A 12 -1.37 -3.95 -12.45
N SER A 13 -2.23 -4.29 -11.48
CA SER A 13 -3.59 -3.74 -11.33
C SER A 13 -3.60 -2.25 -10.96
N VAL A 14 -2.47 -1.72 -10.47
CA VAL A 14 -2.31 -0.29 -10.14
C VAL A 14 -1.07 0.33 -10.80
N GLY A 15 -0.63 -0.22 -11.93
CA GLY A 15 0.63 0.18 -12.57
C GLY A 15 0.67 1.61 -13.13
N ASP A 16 -0.49 2.15 -13.50
CA ASP A 16 -0.68 3.51 -14.00
C ASP A 16 -2.11 4.02 -13.71
N ALA A 17 -2.42 5.24 -14.14
CA ALA A 17 -3.74 5.84 -13.97
C ALA A 17 -4.88 5.01 -14.59
N ALA A 18 -4.67 4.42 -15.76
CA ALA A 18 -5.69 3.63 -16.44
C ALA A 18 -5.96 2.32 -15.69
N CYS A 19 -4.91 1.66 -15.18
CA CYS A 19 -5.01 0.51 -14.29
C CYS A 19 -5.78 0.87 -13.01
N ILE A 20 -5.41 1.97 -12.34
CA ILE A 20 -6.07 2.43 -11.12
C ILE A 20 -7.56 2.73 -11.38
N ALA A 21 -7.90 3.38 -12.49
CA ALA A 21 -9.29 3.67 -12.85
C ALA A 21 -10.11 2.39 -13.06
N ARG A 22 -9.56 1.37 -13.74
CA ARG A 22 -10.21 0.05 -13.91
C ARG A 22 -10.40 -0.64 -12.57
N THR A 23 -9.37 -0.63 -11.71
CA THR A 23 -9.42 -1.18 -10.35
C THR A 23 -10.50 -0.49 -9.51
N ALA A 24 -10.59 0.83 -9.58
CA ALA A 24 -11.62 1.59 -8.87
C ALA A 24 -13.04 1.23 -9.34
N ALA A 25 -13.26 0.99 -10.63
CA ALA A 25 -14.55 0.55 -11.16
C ALA A 25 -14.94 -0.85 -10.66
N ILE A 26 -13.99 -1.78 -10.57
CA ILE A 26 -14.20 -3.13 -9.99
C ILE A 26 -14.64 -3.01 -8.53
N ILE A 27 -13.95 -2.18 -7.75
CA ILE A 27 -14.26 -1.95 -6.34
C ILE A 27 -15.62 -1.26 -6.19
N GLN A 28 -15.97 -0.28 -7.03
CA GLN A 28 -17.29 0.36 -7.02
C GLN A 28 -18.41 -0.66 -7.21
N SER A 29 -18.26 -1.57 -8.17
CA SER A 29 -19.22 -2.66 -8.39
C SER A 29 -19.35 -3.56 -7.16
N ALA A 30 -18.25 -3.93 -6.51
CA ALA A 30 -18.26 -4.74 -5.29
C ALA A 30 -18.90 -4.00 -4.10
N ALA A 31 -18.57 -2.71 -3.92
CA ALA A 31 -19.08 -1.88 -2.82
C ALA A 31 -20.60 -1.66 -2.89
N SER A 32 -21.21 -1.73 -4.08
CA SER A 32 -22.67 -1.72 -4.23
C SER A 32 -23.38 -2.97 -3.68
N LYS A 33 -22.64 -4.07 -3.46
CA LYS A 33 -23.17 -5.37 -3.03
C LYS A 33 -22.89 -5.69 -1.56
N GLY A 34 -22.01 -4.93 -0.91
CA GLY A 34 -21.59 -5.21 0.47
C GLY A 34 -20.44 -4.32 0.93
N SER A 35 -19.92 -4.63 2.12
CA SER A 35 -18.77 -3.91 2.68
C SER A 35 -17.48 -4.42 2.06
N VAL A 36 -16.59 -3.51 1.70
CA VAL A 36 -15.30 -3.83 1.06
C VAL A 36 -14.17 -3.19 1.84
N VAL A 37 -13.12 -3.97 2.12
CA VAL A 37 -11.79 -3.47 2.48
C VAL A 37 -10.87 -3.76 1.29
N VAL A 38 -10.13 -2.77 0.84
CA VAL A 38 -9.20 -2.93 -0.27
C VAL A 38 -7.77 -3.02 0.28
N VAL A 39 -6.96 -3.92 -0.26
CA VAL A 39 -5.52 -4.00 -0.01
C VAL A 39 -4.79 -3.75 -1.33
N VAL A 40 -3.78 -2.90 -1.34
CA VAL A 40 -3.09 -2.54 -2.58
C VAL A 40 -1.57 -2.60 -2.44
N SER A 41 -0.91 -3.20 -3.44
CA SER A 41 0.54 -3.18 -3.58
C SER A 41 1.04 -1.85 -4.13
N ALA A 42 2.35 -1.61 -4.08
CA ALA A 42 2.98 -0.55 -4.85
C ALA A 42 2.67 -0.63 -6.35
N MET A 43 2.75 0.51 -7.06
CA MET A 43 2.67 0.51 -8.53
C MET A 43 3.76 -0.38 -9.14
N SER A 44 3.48 -1.02 -10.28
CA SER A 44 4.39 -1.96 -10.94
C SER A 44 5.84 -1.46 -11.00
N GLY A 45 6.78 -2.30 -10.54
CA GLY A 45 8.22 -2.04 -10.54
C GLY A 45 8.73 -1.08 -9.44
N VAL A 46 7.86 -0.39 -8.70
CA VAL A 46 8.29 0.60 -7.69
C VAL A 46 9.06 -0.06 -6.54
N THR A 47 8.57 -1.16 -5.97
CA THR A 47 9.25 -1.86 -4.86
C THR A 47 10.66 -2.31 -5.25
N ASN A 48 10.84 -2.85 -6.46
CA ASN A 48 12.16 -3.27 -6.95
C ASN A 48 13.13 -2.08 -7.07
N ARG A 49 12.65 -0.94 -7.58
CA ARG A 49 13.45 0.29 -7.68
C ARG A 49 13.81 0.86 -6.31
N LEU A 50 12.92 0.77 -5.33
CA LEU A 50 13.17 1.19 -3.94
C LEU A 50 14.25 0.32 -3.28
N ILE A 51 14.19 -1.00 -3.46
CA ILE A 51 15.20 -1.93 -2.94
C ILE A 51 16.56 -1.69 -3.60
N ASP A 52 16.61 -1.55 -4.93
CA ASP A 52 17.84 -1.21 -5.66
C ASP A 52 18.45 0.10 -5.15
N ALA A 53 17.62 1.11 -4.96
CA ALA A 53 18.06 2.40 -4.44
C ALA A 53 18.59 2.34 -3.00
N ALA A 54 18.04 1.46 -2.15
CA ALA A 54 18.56 1.25 -0.81
C ALA A 54 19.99 0.69 -0.85
N HIS A 55 20.25 -0.31 -1.70
CA HIS A 55 21.59 -0.88 -1.88
C HIS A 55 22.57 0.11 -2.52
N ARG A 56 22.11 0.92 -3.48
CA ARG A 56 22.95 1.95 -4.09
C ARG A 56 23.22 3.12 -3.15
N ALA A 57 22.26 3.45 -2.28
CA ALA A 57 22.47 4.38 -1.18
C ALA A 57 23.57 3.87 -0.25
N GLU A 58 23.52 2.60 0.17
CA GLU A 58 24.58 1.96 0.97
C GLU A 58 25.95 2.03 0.27
N ALA A 59 25.99 1.85 -1.06
CA ALA A 59 27.18 2.04 -1.90
C ALA A 59 27.58 3.52 -2.10
N GLY A 60 26.81 4.48 -1.57
CA GLY A 60 27.08 5.91 -1.57
C GLY A 60 26.75 6.67 -2.83
N GLU A 61 25.92 6.11 -3.68
CA GLU A 61 25.52 6.71 -4.95
C GLU A 61 24.41 7.75 -4.76
N ALA A 62 24.71 8.85 -4.07
CA ALA A 62 23.73 9.86 -3.70
C ALA A 62 22.99 10.48 -4.91
N GLU A 63 23.67 10.71 -6.02
CA GLU A 63 23.06 11.26 -7.24
C GLU A 63 21.92 10.38 -7.79
N PHE A 64 22.10 9.04 -7.72
CA PHE A 64 21.07 8.11 -8.17
C PHE A 64 19.82 8.19 -7.29
N THR A 65 19.99 8.31 -5.97
CA THR A 65 18.86 8.38 -5.04
C THR A 65 17.99 9.61 -5.27
N THR A 66 18.60 10.77 -5.53
CA THR A 66 17.89 12.01 -5.89
C THR A 66 17.11 11.84 -7.19
N LYS A 67 17.73 11.22 -8.20
CA LYS A 67 17.07 10.95 -9.48
C LYS A 67 15.85 10.05 -9.32
N LEU A 68 15.95 8.97 -8.54
CA LEU A 68 14.83 8.08 -8.28
C LEU A 68 13.65 8.81 -7.61
N VAL A 69 13.91 9.62 -6.58
CA VAL A 69 12.85 10.36 -5.87
C VAL A 69 12.09 11.27 -6.85
N ALA A 70 12.82 11.95 -7.76
CA ALA A 70 12.21 12.77 -8.80
C ALA A 70 11.39 11.94 -9.81
N GLU A 71 11.87 10.77 -10.22
CA GLU A 71 11.14 9.86 -11.11
C GLU A 71 9.85 9.32 -10.45
N LEU A 72 9.92 8.92 -9.18
CA LEU A 72 8.75 8.46 -8.42
C LEU A 72 7.75 9.60 -8.25
N ARG A 73 8.20 10.82 -7.93
CA ARG A 73 7.33 12.01 -7.91
C ARG A 73 6.59 12.17 -9.23
N ASN A 74 7.31 12.22 -10.34
CA ASN A 74 6.72 12.41 -11.66
C ASN A 74 5.71 11.30 -12.02
N GLN A 75 6.04 10.05 -11.73
CA GLN A 75 5.16 8.90 -11.99
C GLN A 75 3.84 9.02 -11.22
N HIS A 76 3.88 9.33 -9.93
CA HIS A 76 2.68 9.38 -9.09
C HIS A 76 1.88 10.67 -9.29
N SER A 77 2.52 11.83 -9.51
CA SER A 77 1.82 13.08 -9.83
C SER A 77 1.10 12.98 -11.19
N LYS A 78 1.72 12.38 -12.22
CA LYS A 78 1.03 12.12 -13.50
C LYS A 78 -0.20 11.24 -13.33
N ALA A 79 -0.11 10.22 -12.47
CA ALA A 79 -1.26 9.37 -12.18
C ALA A 79 -2.36 10.17 -11.48
N LEU A 80 -2.00 10.98 -10.48
CA LEU A 80 -2.92 11.85 -9.76
C LEU A 80 -3.65 12.83 -10.68
N ASP A 81 -2.92 13.54 -11.55
CA ASP A 81 -3.46 14.53 -12.50
C ASP A 81 -4.48 13.90 -13.46
N THR A 82 -4.27 12.62 -13.80
CA THR A 82 -5.19 11.88 -14.68
C THR A 82 -6.42 11.38 -13.92
N LEU A 83 -6.26 11.00 -12.65
CA LEU A 83 -7.30 10.35 -11.85
C LEU A 83 -8.26 11.33 -11.19
N VAL A 84 -7.78 12.50 -10.77
CA VAL A 84 -8.50 13.41 -9.87
C VAL A 84 -8.69 14.77 -10.51
N ARG A 85 -9.96 15.15 -10.75
CA ARG A 85 -10.31 16.44 -11.36
C ARG A 85 -10.47 17.56 -10.33
N ASP A 86 -10.93 17.22 -9.13
CA ASP A 86 -11.10 18.19 -8.05
C ASP A 86 -9.73 18.69 -7.57
N SER A 87 -9.42 19.96 -7.84
CA SER A 87 -8.10 20.54 -7.53
C SER A 87 -7.78 20.56 -6.04
N ARG A 88 -8.79 20.66 -5.15
CA ARG A 88 -8.58 20.66 -3.70
C ARG A 88 -8.17 19.27 -3.23
N ARG A 89 -8.89 18.23 -3.68
CA ARG A 89 -8.58 16.83 -3.39
C ARG A 89 -7.24 16.43 -4.00
N ALA A 90 -6.95 16.85 -5.23
CA ALA A 90 -5.65 16.62 -5.86
C ALA A 90 -4.52 17.24 -5.03
N ALA A 91 -4.67 18.49 -4.58
CA ALA A 91 -3.67 19.13 -3.73
C ALA A 91 -3.46 18.42 -2.37
N GLU A 92 -4.53 17.91 -1.75
CA GLU A 92 -4.42 17.11 -0.53
C GLU A 92 -3.65 15.80 -0.74
N VAL A 93 -3.89 15.10 -1.85
CA VAL A 93 -3.16 13.88 -2.21
C VAL A 93 -1.71 14.18 -2.54
N ASP A 94 -1.44 15.20 -3.36
CA ASP A 94 -0.07 15.59 -3.73
C ASP A 94 0.77 15.99 -2.50
N LYS A 95 0.16 16.67 -1.53
CA LYS A 95 0.80 16.97 -0.25
C LYS A 95 1.21 15.70 0.50
N ASN A 96 0.34 14.69 0.54
CA ASN A 96 0.66 13.40 1.16
C ASN A 96 1.79 12.68 0.41
N LEU A 97 1.73 12.65 -0.93
CA LEU A 97 2.80 12.06 -1.75
C LEU A 97 4.13 12.76 -1.50
N SER A 98 4.13 14.10 -1.46
CA SER A 98 5.32 14.90 -1.17
C SER A 98 5.91 14.58 0.21
N HIS A 99 5.07 14.42 1.24
CA HIS A 99 5.54 14.03 2.57
C HIS A 99 6.21 12.65 2.57
N VAL A 100 5.58 11.66 1.92
CA VAL A 100 6.13 10.29 1.80
C VAL A 100 7.45 10.28 1.02
N LEU A 101 7.55 11.07 -0.05
CA LEU A 101 8.78 11.17 -0.85
C LEU A 101 9.91 11.88 -0.09
N THR A 102 9.61 12.90 0.71
CA THR A 102 10.60 13.53 1.60
C THR A 102 11.10 12.56 2.67
N GLU A 103 10.24 11.68 3.18
CA GLU A 103 10.66 10.61 4.10
C GLU A 103 11.59 9.61 3.41
N LEU A 104 11.26 9.16 2.19
CA LEU A 104 12.13 8.29 1.39
C LEU A 104 13.50 8.93 1.17
N GLU A 105 13.54 10.20 0.79
CA GLU A 105 14.79 10.93 0.58
C GLU A 105 15.66 10.94 1.84
N ARG A 106 15.07 11.20 3.02
CA ARG A 106 15.79 11.16 4.30
C ARG A 106 16.32 9.76 4.64
N LEU A 107 15.53 8.72 4.38
CA LEU A 107 15.96 7.33 4.62
C LEU A 107 17.15 6.96 3.72
N LEU A 108 17.09 7.31 2.43
CA LEU A 108 18.18 7.06 1.49
C LEU A 108 19.43 7.88 1.83
N GLN A 109 19.28 9.15 2.19
CA GLN A 109 20.39 10.00 2.64
C GLN A 109 21.05 9.44 3.90
N GLY A 110 20.27 9.05 4.91
CA GLY A 110 20.79 8.43 6.13
C GLY A 110 21.57 7.14 5.84
N THR A 111 21.02 6.27 4.99
CA THR A 111 21.68 5.03 4.53
C THR A 111 23.00 5.35 3.84
N ALA A 112 23.04 6.36 2.98
CA ALA A 112 24.24 6.74 2.24
C ALA A 112 25.33 7.41 3.09
N LEU A 113 24.93 8.20 4.09
CA LEU A 113 25.86 8.83 5.03
C LEU A 113 26.50 7.79 5.95
N LEU A 114 25.72 6.83 6.44
CA LEU A 114 26.21 5.78 7.34
C LEU A 114 26.90 4.64 6.60
N ARG A 115 26.65 4.48 5.29
CA ARG A 115 27.12 3.33 4.49
C ARG A 115 26.65 2.00 5.08
N GLU A 116 25.42 1.99 5.58
CA GLU A 116 24.82 0.84 6.26
C GLU A 116 23.34 0.71 5.91
N LEU A 117 22.95 -0.44 5.39
CA LEU A 117 21.55 -0.80 5.17
C LEU A 117 21.11 -1.91 6.13
N THR A 118 20.52 -1.49 7.26
CA THR A 118 19.90 -2.46 8.19
C THR A 118 18.59 -3.04 7.60
N PRO A 119 18.18 -4.26 8.00
CA PRO A 119 16.87 -4.81 7.62
C PRO A 119 15.70 -3.88 7.96
N ARG A 120 15.79 -3.17 9.09
CA ARG A 120 14.80 -2.15 9.50
C ARG A 120 14.72 -0.98 8.52
N ALA A 121 15.87 -0.48 8.06
CA ALA A 121 15.91 0.60 7.07
C ALA A 121 15.36 0.12 5.72
N LEU A 122 15.69 -1.11 5.31
CA LEU A 122 15.17 -1.71 4.08
C LEU A 122 13.64 -1.90 4.13
N ASP A 123 13.08 -2.33 5.26
CA ASP A 123 11.63 -2.41 5.45
C ASP A 123 10.96 -1.03 5.30
N ALA A 124 11.53 -0.01 5.93
CA ALA A 124 11.02 1.35 5.84
C ALA A 124 11.06 1.90 4.41
N ILE A 125 12.17 1.68 3.68
CA ILE A 125 12.35 2.15 2.30
C ILE A 125 11.45 1.39 1.33
N SER A 126 11.42 0.05 1.39
CA SER A 126 10.66 -0.78 0.46
C SER A 126 9.15 -0.59 0.62
N GLY A 127 8.66 -0.33 1.83
CA GLY A 127 7.26 -0.04 2.13
C GLY A 127 6.73 1.32 1.64
N ILE A 128 7.60 2.18 1.10
CA ILE A 128 7.19 3.49 0.54
C ILE A 128 6.27 3.30 -0.67
N GLY A 129 6.46 2.26 -1.47
CA GLY A 129 5.69 2.05 -2.69
C GLY A 129 4.18 1.91 -2.44
N GLU A 130 3.78 1.17 -1.41
CA GLU A 130 2.38 1.00 -1.01
C GLU A 130 1.80 2.31 -0.48
N ARG A 131 2.61 3.08 0.26
CA ARG A 131 2.21 4.38 0.82
C ARG A 131 1.97 5.44 -0.26
N LEU A 132 2.62 5.32 -1.42
CA LEU A 132 2.41 6.21 -2.56
C LEU A 132 1.18 5.81 -3.41
N SER A 133 0.91 4.51 -3.56
CA SER A 133 -0.20 4.01 -4.41
C SER A 133 -1.57 4.06 -3.71
N THR A 134 -1.62 3.78 -2.41
CA THR A 134 -2.85 3.76 -1.60
C THR A 134 -3.69 5.04 -1.69
N PRO A 135 -3.13 6.26 -1.51
CA PRO A 135 -3.92 7.49 -1.60
C PRO A 135 -4.42 7.78 -3.02
N LEU A 136 -3.71 7.34 -4.07
CA LEU A 136 -4.17 7.49 -5.45
C LEU A 136 -5.44 6.67 -5.71
N LEU A 137 -5.46 5.41 -5.28
CA LEU A 137 -6.63 4.55 -5.45
C LEU A 137 -7.82 5.04 -4.61
N ALA A 138 -7.58 5.47 -3.37
CA ALA A 138 -8.64 6.06 -2.55
C ALA A 138 -9.22 7.33 -3.19
N ALA A 139 -8.39 8.18 -3.78
CA ALA A 139 -8.86 9.37 -4.48
C ALA A 139 -9.67 9.03 -5.74
N ALA A 140 -9.21 8.04 -6.53
CA ALA A 140 -9.93 7.56 -7.70
C ALA A 140 -11.32 7.00 -7.35
N LEU A 141 -11.45 6.28 -6.22
CA LEU A 141 -12.75 5.82 -5.72
C LEU A 141 -13.68 6.99 -5.39
N ASN A 142 -13.15 8.03 -4.74
CA ASN A 142 -13.94 9.22 -4.41
C ASN A 142 -14.39 9.99 -5.67
N GLU A 143 -13.59 10.01 -6.73
CA GLU A 143 -13.99 10.56 -8.04
C GLU A 143 -15.14 9.77 -8.69
N LEU A 144 -15.19 8.47 -8.44
CA LEU A 144 -16.31 7.59 -8.86
C LEU A 144 -17.50 7.63 -7.90
N GLY A 145 -17.51 8.54 -6.91
CA GLY A 145 -18.60 8.68 -5.94
C GLY A 145 -18.61 7.60 -4.85
N VAL A 146 -17.56 6.79 -4.72
CA VAL A 146 -17.40 5.83 -3.63
C VAL A 146 -16.61 6.49 -2.50
N SER A 147 -17.26 6.69 -1.35
CA SER A 147 -16.57 7.26 -0.19
C SER A 147 -15.44 6.34 0.25
N SER A 148 -14.20 6.85 0.19
CA SER A 148 -13.01 6.04 0.40
C SER A 148 -11.92 6.82 1.13
N VAL A 149 -11.15 6.12 1.98
CA VAL A 149 -10.00 6.72 2.69
C VAL A 149 -8.78 5.80 2.61
N PRO A 150 -7.56 6.36 2.46
CA PRO A 150 -6.34 5.58 2.59
C PRO A 150 -6.07 5.25 4.07
N VAL A 151 -5.56 4.04 4.33
CA VAL A 151 -5.19 3.55 5.66
C VAL A 151 -3.82 2.89 5.58
N SER A 152 -2.92 3.22 6.51
CA SER A 152 -1.65 2.52 6.61
C SER A 152 -1.83 1.19 7.34
N ALA A 153 -1.30 0.10 6.79
CA ALA A 153 -1.26 -1.19 7.49
C ALA A 153 -0.39 -1.14 8.75
N THR A 154 0.55 -0.19 8.85
CA THR A 154 1.31 0.05 10.09
C THR A 154 0.42 0.48 11.27
N ASP A 155 -0.81 0.94 11.00
CA ASP A 155 -1.79 1.28 12.02
C ASP A 155 -2.70 0.10 12.42
N VAL A 156 -2.73 -0.97 11.63
CA VAL A 156 -3.71 -2.06 11.80
C VAL A 156 -3.09 -3.46 11.90
N ILE A 157 -2.03 -3.76 11.15
CA ILE A 157 -1.31 -5.04 11.19
C ILE A 157 -0.13 -4.89 12.16
N VAL A 158 -0.20 -5.66 13.25
CA VAL A 158 0.85 -5.72 14.27
C VAL A 158 1.72 -6.93 14.02
N THR A 159 3.03 -6.76 14.05
CA THR A 159 4.01 -7.81 13.77
C THR A 159 5.02 -7.96 14.90
N ASP A 160 5.79 -9.05 14.85
CA ASP A 160 7.05 -9.16 15.57
C ASP A 160 8.13 -8.24 14.96
N PRO A 161 9.29 -8.03 15.62
CA PRO A 161 10.35 -7.15 15.08
C PRO A 161 11.26 -7.85 14.07
N HIS A 162 10.84 -8.96 13.44
CA HIS A 162 11.69 -9.73 12.52
C HIS A 162 11.69 -9.14 11.11
N HIS A 163 12.38 -8.01 10.96
CA HIS A 163 12.45 -7.22 9.73
C HIS A 163 12.77 -8.04 8.47
N GLY A 164 12.11 -7.70 7.36
CA GLY A 164 12.17 -8.37 6.06
C GLY A 164 11.21 -9.56 5.88
N ARG A 165 10.69 -10.12 6.97
CA ARG A 165 9.77 -11.27 6.98
C ARG A 165 9.05 -11.38 8.33
N ALA A 166 8.49 -10.27 8.78
CA ALA A 166 7.87 -10.18 10.09
C ALA A 166 6.57 -10.99 10.12
N GLU A 167 6.32 -11.69 11.22
CA GLU A 167 5.12 -12.50 11.41
C GLU A 167 4.02 -11.68 12.09
N PRO A 168 2.75 -11.77 11.65
CA PRO A 168 1.66 -11.03 12.24
C PRO A 168 1.26 -11.58 13.61
N LEU A 169 1.15 -10.69 14.59
CA LEU A 169 0.56 -10.95 15.88
C LEU A 169 -0.96 -10.76 15.76
N MET A 170 -1.69 -11.87 15.61
CA MET A 170 -3.11 -11.83 15.19
C MET A 170 -4.06 -11.18 16.21
N ASP A 171 -3.86 -11.39 17.51
CA ASP A 171 -4.73 -10.78 18.53
C ASP A 171 -4.61 -9.23 18.56
N PRO A 172 -3.41 -8.63 18.67
CA PRO A 172 -3.30 -7.17 18.60
C PRO A 172 -3.65 -6.62 17.22
N THR A 173 -3.42 -7.38 16.13
CA THR A 173 -3.91 -7.02 14.79
C THR A 173 -5.43 -6.95 14.73
N ARG A 174 -6.14 -7.93 15.30
CA ARG A 174 -7.61 -7.93 15.37
C ARG A 174 -8.12 -6.69 16.11
N GLU A 175 -7.53 -6.37 17.26
CA GLU A 175 -7.93 -5.20 18.04
C GLU A 175 -7.76 -3.91 17.25
N ARG A 176 -6.59 -3.68 16.63
CA ARG A 176 -6.31 -2.47 15.86
C ARG A 176 -7.16 -2.39 14.59
N ALA A 177 -7.29 -3.49 13.85
CA ALA A 177 -8.10 -3.54 12.64
C ALA A 177 -9.59 -3.28 12.93
N GLU A 178 -10.16 -3.88 13.98
CA GLU A 178 -11.54 -3.61 14.41
C GLU A 178 -11.74 -2.15 14.80
N LYS A 179 -10.83 -1.60 15.62
CA LYS A 179 -10.90 -0.20 16.08
C LYS A 179 -10.77 0.81 14.94
N CYS A 180 -9.91 0.53 13.95
CA CYS A 180 -9.64 1.44 12.84
C CYS A 180 -10.64 1.29 11.69
N LEU A 181 -10.88 0.05 11.23
CA LEU A 181 -11.60 -0.22 9.99
C LEU A 181 -13.11 -0.39 10.20
N ARG A 182 -13.56 -1.00 11.32
CA ARG A 182 -15.00 -1.25 11.54
C ARG A 182 -15.83 0.04 11.57
N PRO A 183 -15.39 1.17 12.17
CA PRO A 183 -16.15 2.42 12.12
C PRO A 183 -16.31 2.98 10.69
N LEU A 184 -15.30 2.81 9.83
CA LEU A 184 -15.36 3.22 8.42
C LEU A 184 -16.39 2.38 7.66
N LEU A 185 -16.32 1.05 7.82
CA LEU A 185 -17.25 0.12 7.18
C LEU A 185 -18.70 0.36 7.59
N LYS A 186 -18.96 0.68 8.88
CA LYS A 186 -20.29 1.04 9.38
C LYS A 186 -20.86 2.32 8.74
N LYS A 187 -19.99 3.23 8.28
CA LYS A 187 -20.36 4.46 7.56
C LYS A 187 -20.46 4.27 6.05
N GLY A 188 -20.26 3.05 5.54
CA GLY A 188 -20.22 2.77 4.11
C GLY A 188 -18.95 3.28 3.41
N VAL A 189 -17.91 3.60 4.18
CA VAL A 189 -16.61 4.03 3.63
C VAL A 189 -15.79 2.79 3.28
N VAL A 190 -15.18 2.79 2.09
CA VAL A 190 -14.23 1.77 1.64
C VAL A 190 -12.82 2.16 2.09
N PRO A 191 -12.21 1.49 3.09
CA PRO A 191 -10.80 1.71 3.41
C PRO A 191 -9.92 1.06 2.33
N VAL A 192 -8.95 1.82 1.82
CA VAL A 192 -7.85 1.31 0.99
C VAL A 192 -6.63 1.21 1.87
N VAL A 193 -6.21 -0.01 2.16
CA VAL A 193 -5.11 -0.33 3.08
C VAL A 193 -3.85 -0.66 2.28
N THR A 194 -2.71 -0.14 2.71
CA THR A 194 -1.41 -0.58 2.15
C THR A 194 -1.24 -2.09 2.34
N GLY A 195 -0.84 -2.83 1.32
CA GLY A 195 -0.38 -4.22 1.50
C GLY A 195 1.07 -4.27 2.00
N PHE A 196 1.66 -5.48 2.07
CA PHE A 196 3.08 -5.77 2.26
C PHE A 196 3.70 -5.34 3.61
N ILE A 197 3.25 -4.24 4.19
CA ILE A 197 3.81 -3.63 5.39
C ILE A 197 2.95 -3.89 6.62
N GLY A 198 3.58 -3.83 7.78
CA GLY A 198 2.97 -3.83 9.10
C GLY A 198 3.83 -2.99 10.05
N ALA A 199 3.58 -3.07 11.35
CA ALA A 199 4.49 -2.49 12.32
C ALA A 199 4.52 -3.27 13.62
N THR A 200 5.65 -3.17 14.32
CA THR A 200 5.75 -3.70 15.69
C THR A 200 4.75 -3.03 16.63
N LEU A 201 4.64 -3.55 17.86
CA LEU A 201 3.81 -2.93 18.90
C LEU A 201 4.18 -1.46 19.12
N GLU A 202 5.48 -1.14 19.06
CA GLU A 202 6.10 0.19 19.21
C GLU A 202 6.02 1.05 17.94
N ARG A 203 5.25 0.63 16.93
CA ARG A 203 5.05 1.34 15.65
C ARG A 203 6.31 1.45 14.77
N VAL A 204 7.25 0.52 14.91
CA VAL A 204 8.37 0.42 13.97
C VAL A 204 7.89 -0.29 12.70
N PRO A 205 8.03 0.30 11.49
CA PRO A 205 7.61 -0.35 10.25
C PRO A 205 8.33 -1.68 10.01
N THR A 206 7.58 -2.68 9.55
CA THR A 206 8.11 -3.99 9.13
C THR A 206 7.52 -4.37 7.78
N THR A 207 8.16 -5.31 7.09
CA THR A 207 7.57 -5.97 5.90
C THR A 207 7.24 -7.42 6.19
N LEU A 208 6.21 -7.92 5.51
CA LEU A 208 5.71 -9.30 5.64
C LEU A 208 6.41 -10.29 4.70
N GLY A 209 7.49 -9.86 4.05
CA GLY A 209 8.22 -10.66 3.06
C GLY A 209 7.56 -10.74 1.67
N ARG A 210 8.09 -11.62 0.83
CA ARG A 210 7.65 -11.80 -0.57
C ARG A 210 6.18 -12.24 -0.62
N GLY A 211 5.40 -11.63 -1.52
CA GLY A 211 3.95 -11.87 -1.58
C GLY A 211 3.16 -11.21 -0.44
N GLY A 212 3.81 -10.34 0.34
CA GLY A 212 3.24 -9.78 1.56
C GLY A 212 1.93 -9.03 1.39
N SER A 213 1.60 -8.50 0.19
CA SER A 213 0.29 -7.87 -0.02
C SER A 213 -0.86 -8.87 -0.06
N ASP A 214 -0.67 -10.07 -0.62
CA ASP A 214 -1.67 -11.15 -0.55
C ASP A 214 -1.82 -11.59 0.91
N TYR A 215 -0.70 -11.67 1.62
CA TYR A 215 -0.71 -12.02 3.03
C TYR A 215 -1.46 -10.97 3.87
N SER A 216 -1.21 -9.67 3.66
CA SER A 216 -1.97 -8.58 4.29
C SER A 216 -3.48 -8.73 4.11
N ALA A 217 -3.93 -9.11 2.91
CA ALA A 217 -5.35 -9.30 2.63
C ALA A 217 -5.94 -10.47 3.42
N THR A 218 -5.24 -11.61 3.49
CA THR A 218 -5.69 -12.75 4.29
C THR A 218 -5.66 -12.46 5.80
N ILE A 219 -4.65 -11.72 6.29
CA ILE A 219 -4.56 -11.26 7.68
C ILE A 219 -5.78 -10.40 8.03
N LEU A 220 -6.08 -9.39 7.22
CA LEU A 220 -7.23 -8.51 7.45
C LEU A 220 -8.56 -9.25 7.30
N GLY A 221 -8.65 -10.20 6.37
CA GLY A 221 -9.81 -11.07 6.22
C GLY A 221 -10.09 -11.86 7.49
N ALA A 222 -9.06 -12.52 8.05
CA ALA A 222 -9.15 -13.25 9.30
C ALA A 222 -9.41 -12.34 10.51
N ALA A 223 -8.78 -11.16 10.57
CA ALA A 223 -8.92 -10.21 11.67
C ALA A 223 -10.33 -9.62 11.76
N LEU A 224 -10.97 -9.32 10.62
CA LEU A 224 -12.29 -8.68 10.56
C LEU A 224 -13.47 -9.66 10.46
N GLY A 225 -13.18 -10.96 10.33
CA GLY A 225 -14.18 -12.00 10.07
C GLY A 225 -14.84 -11.83 8.70
N ALA A 226 -14.06 -11.51 7.67
CA ALA A 226 -14.57 -11.39 6.31
C ALA A 226 -15.03 -12.75 5.77
N GLN A 227 -16.13 -12.75 5.01
CA GLN A 227 -16.67 -13.97 4.40
C GLN A 227 -15.86 -14.40 3.18
N GLU A 228 -15.09 -13.48 2.60
CA GLU A 228 -14.35 -13.71 1.37
C GLU A 228 -13.10 -12.81 1.32
N THR A 229 -12.01 -13.38 0.82
CA THR A 229 -10.80 -12.64 0.43
C THR A 229 -10.54 -12.91 -1.05
N VAL A 230 -10.55 -11.87 -1.88
CA VAL A 230 -10.37 -11.97 -3.33
C VAL A 230 -9.01 -11.39 -3.70
N ILE A 231 -8.20 -12.17 -4.41
CA ILE A 231 -6.90 -11.74 -4.92
C ILE A 231 -7.05 -11.44 -6.41
N TRP A 232 -6.92 -10.16 -6.78
CA TRP A 232 -6.89 -9.72 -8.17
C TRP A 232 -5.46 -9.71 -8.67
N THR A 233 -5.24 -10.48 -9.73
CA THR A 233 -3.94 -10.66 -10.39
C THR A 233 -4.12 -10.61 -11.91
N ASP A 234 -3.02 -10.67 -12.65
CA ASP A 234 -2.96 -10.63 -14.12
C ASP A 234 -3.19 -11.99 -14.80
N VAL A 235 -3.33 -13.06 -14.02
CA VAL A 235 -3.72 -14.40 -14.47
C VAL A 235 -5.14 -14.75 -14.02
N ASP A 236 -5.89 -15.45 -14.87
CA ASP A 236 -7.25 -15.91 -14.58
C ASP A 236 -7.25 -17.11 -13.61
N GLY A 237 -6.94 -16.83 -12.35
CA GLY A 237 -6.85 -17.81 -11.27
C GLY A 237 -5.57 -18.65 -11.28
N VAL A 238 -5.53 -19.62 -10.37
CA VAL A 238 -4.41 -20.56 -10.25
C VAL A 238 -4.43 -21.53 -11.44
N LYS A 239 -3.34 -21.55 -12.21
CA LYS A 239 -3.15 -22.45 -13.35
C LYS A 239 -2.36 -23.70 -12.91
N THR A 240 -2.34 -24.72 -13.77
CA THR A 240 -1.63 -25.98 -13.51
C THR A 240 -0.10 -25.83 -13.52
N ALA A 241 0.42 -24.79 -14.17
CA ALA A 241 1.82 -24.38 -14.24
C ALA A 241 1.90 -22.85 -14.48
N ASP A 242 3.10 -22.27 -14.43
CA ASP A 242 3.34 -20.87 -14.80
C ASP A 242 2.97 -20.68 -16.29
N PRO A 243 1.98 -19.82 -16.62
CA PRO A 243 1.40 -19.70 -17.96
C PRO A 243 2.30 -19.04 -19.02
#